data_AF-A0A953XZT9-F1
#
_entry.id   AF-A0A953XZT9-F1
#
_cell.length_a   1.000
_cell.length_b   1.000
_cell.length_c   1.000
_cell.angle_alpha   90.00
_cell.angle_beta   90.00
_cell.angle_gamma   90.00
#
_symmetry.space_group_name_H-M   'P 1'
#
loop_
_entity.id
_entity.type
_entity.pdbx_description
1 polymer ?
#
loop_
_entity_poly.entity_id
_entity_poly.type
_entity_poly.pdbx_seq_one_letter_code
_entity_poly.pdbx_strand_id
1 'polypeptide(L)'
;MNRLAHPLLLLLIAASAFIASCQVDPLTGKNTVSLYSYEDEKQMGDESAMPIVAELGGLYPDQAAQDYVNRVGQKVVAAGRTRLKDEANFPDWDFKFYVVNTSMINAFALPGGHVFVTRGILNRIKDESELAGLLGHEVTHVF
;
A
#
# COMPACT_ATOMS: atom_id res chain seq x y z
N MET A 1 -18.57 -40.65 -25.68
CA MET A 1 -18.74 -40.43 -24.23
C MET A 1 -17.66 -39.43 -23.78
N ASN A 2 -17.93 -38.49 -22.86
CA ASN A 2 -17.05 -37.39 -22.36
C ASN A 2 -17.18 -35.95 -22.93
N ARG A 3 -18.30 -35.55 -23.56
CA ARG A 3 -18.53 -34.11 -23.84
C ARG A 3 -18.88 -33.28 -22.58
N LEU A 4 -19.32 -33.95 -21.51
CA LEU A 4 -19.66 -33.33 -20.22
C LEU A 4 -18.48 -33.20 -19.25
N ALA A 5 -17.35 -33.86 -19.52
CA ALA A 5 -16.19 -33.85 -18.62
C ALA A 5 -15.42 -32.51 -18.64
N HIS A 6 -15.35 -31.85 -19.80
CA HIS A 6 -14.70 -30.55 -19.95
C HIS A 6 -15.45 -29.39 -19.25
N PRO A 7 -16.77 -29.22 -19.42
CA PRO A 7 -17.49 -28.15 -18.71
C PRO A 7 -17.52 -28.38 -17.19
N LEU A 8 -17.57 -29.64 -16.73
CA LEU A 8 -17.49 -29.98 -15.31
C LEU A 8 -16.10 -29.65 -14.72
N LEU A 9 -15.03 -29.93 -15.45
CA LEU A 9 -13.66 -29.60 -15.05
C LEU A 9 -13.45 -28.08 -14.99
N LEU A 10 -13.96 -27.33 -15.97
CA LEU A 10 -13.89 -25.85 -15.96
C LEU A 10 -14.69 -25.25 -14.79
N LEU A 11 -15.87 -25.81 -14.47
CA LEU A 11 -16.65 -25.36 -13.31
C LEU A 11 -15.94 -25.65 -11.99
N LEU A 12 -15.25 -26.79 -11.88
CA LEU A 12 -14.45 -27.16 -10.71
C LEU A 12 -13.21 -26.25 -10.55
N ILE A 13 -12.56 -25.88 -11.64
CA ILE A 13 -11.44 -24.91 -11.64
C ILE A 13 -11.94 -23.52 -11.24
N ALA A 14 -13.06 -23.07 -11.80
CA ALA A 14 -13.65 -21.78 -11.44
C ALA A 14 -14.11 -21.74 -9.96
N ALA A 15 -14.70 -22.82 -9.46
CA ALA A 15 -15.12 -22.94 -8.06
C ALA A 15 -13.93 -22.97 -7.09
N SER A 16 -12.83 -23.64 -7.45
CA SER A 16 -11.62 -23.68 -6.63
C SER A 16 -10.88 -22.34 -6.59
N ALA A 17 -10.84 -21.60 -7.71
CA ALA A 17 -10.32 -20.24 -7.74
C ALA A 17 -11.13 -19.28 -6.85
N PHE A 18 -12.47 -19.42 -6.82
CA PHE A 18 -13.34 -18.58 -5.99
C PHE A 18 -13.13 -18.79 -4.48
N ILE A 19 -12.86 -20.04 -4.07
CA ILE A 19 -12.58 -20.36 -2.66
C ILE A 19 -11.20 -19.83 -2.24
N ALA A 20 -10.22 -19.84 -3.13
CA ALA A 20 -8.86 -19.36 -2.86
C ALA A 20 -8.75 -17.83 -2.69
N SER A 21 -9.72 -17.06 -3.20
CA SER A 21 -9.71 -15.58 -3.09
C SER A 21 -10.29 -15.05 -1.77
N CYS A 22 -10.77 -15.91 -0.86
CA CYS A 22 -11.26 -15.47 0.45
C CYS A 22 -10.08 -15.23 1.40
N GLN A 23 -9.81 -13.96 1.72
CA GLN A 23 -8.89 -13.54 2.77
C GLN A 23 -9.66 -12.90 3.93
N VAL A 24 -9.11 -12.90 5.13
CA VAL A 24 -9.67 -12.13 6.25
C VAL A 24 -9.06 -10.75 6.21
N ASP A 25 -9.90 -9.73 6.07
CA ASP A 25 -9.51 -8.33 6.18
C ASP A 25 -9.03 -8.06 7.63
N PRO A 26 -7.77 -7.68 7.84
CA PRO A 26 -7.17 -7.50 9.17
C PRO A 26 -7.68 -6.25 9.92
N LEU A 27 -8.22 -5.25 9.20
CA LEU A 27 -8.89 -4.09 9.80
C LEU A 27 -10.26 -4.49 10.35
N THR A 28 -11.07 -5.20 9.55
CA THR A 28 -12.48 -5.44 9.90
C THR A 28 -12.73 -6.78 10.57
N GLY A 29 -11.82 -7.75 10.40
CA GLY A 29 -11.94 -9.14 10.82
C GLY A 29 -12.95 -9.93 9.98
N LYS A 30 -13.31 -9.44 8.79
CA LYS A 30 -14.34 -10.04 7.93
C LYS A 30 -13.71 -10.71 6.73
N ASN A 31 -14.38 -11.72 6.17
CA ASN A 31 -13.98 -12.28 4.89
C ASN A 31 -14.14 -11.22 3.80
N THR A 32 -13.07 -11.01 3.04
CA THR A 32 -13.00 -10.18 1.85
C THR A 32 -12.50 -11.01 0.67
N VAL A 33 -12.80 -10.54 -0.53
CA VAL A 33 -12.28 -11.13 -1.77
C VAL A 33 -11.12 -10.26 -2.23
N SER A 34 -9.91 -10.81 -2.21
CA SER A 34 -8.75 -10.15 -2.82
C SER A 34 -8.39 -10.82 -4.15
N LEU A 35 -7.98 -10.00 -5.12
CA LEU A 35 -7.50 -10.47 -6.42
C LEU A 35 -6.04 -10.92 -6.37
N TYR A 36 -5.28 -10.43 -5.39
CA TYR A 36 -3.85 -10.68 -5.24
C TYR A 36 -3.55 -11.20 -3.85
N SER A 37 -2.51 -12.03 -3.73
CA SER A 37 -1.95 -12.33 -2.41
C SER A 37 -1.21 -11.09 -1.88
N TYR A 38 -1.01 -11.05 -0.57
CA TYR A 38 -0.18 -10.03 0.04
C TYR A 38 1.24 -10.06 -0.55
N GLU A 39 1.84 -11.25 -0.71
CA GLU A 39 3.15 -11.38 -1.38
C GLU A 39 3.17 -10.78 -2.79
N ASP A 40 2.12 -10.99 -3.60
CA ASP A 40 2.03 -10.40 -4.94
C ASP A 40 1.95 -8.88 -4.88
N GLU A 41 1.13 -8.33 -3.97
CA GLU A 41 1.01 -6.89 -3.74
C GLU A 41 2.36 -6.29 -3.35
N LYS A 42 3.08 -6.94 -2.44
CA LYS A 42 4.43 -6.52 -2.03
C LYS A 42 5.39 -6.50 -3.20
N GLN A 43 5.41 -7.58 -3.98
CA GLN A 43 6.29 -7.69 -5.14
C GLN A 43 6.01 -6.58 -6.15
N MET A 44 4.74 -6.32 -6.48
CA MET A 44 4.37 -5.24 -7.40
C MET A 44 4.82 -3.86 -6.92
N GLY A 45 4.69 -3.60 -5.61
CA GLY A 45 5.18 -2.38 -4.97
C GLY A 45 6.69 -2.22 -5.09
N ASP A 46 7.45 -3.25 -4.69
CA ASP A 46 8.91 -3.25 -4.71
C ASP A 46 9.46 -3.07 -6.15
N GLU A 47 8.82 -3.70 -7.15
CA GLU A 47 9.19 -3.58 -8.57
C GLU A 47 8.88 -2.18 -9.15
N SER A 48 7.77 -1.57 -8.71
CA SER A 48 7.31 -0.28 -9.27
C SER A 48 7.94 0.94 -8.60
N ALA A 49 8.42 0.82 -7.37
CA ALA A 49 8.79 1.97 -6.55
C ALA A 49 9.91 2.83 -7.18
N MET A 50 11.02 2.22 -7.60
CA MET A 50 12.15 2.96 -8.16
C MET A 50 11.88 3.53 -9.57
N PRO A 51 11.20 2.82 -10.49
CA PRO A 51 10.71 3.41 -11.72
C PRO A 51 9.87 4.68 -11.49
N ILE A 52 8.96 4.66 -10.51
CA ILE A 52 8.12 5.82 -10.17
C ILE A 52 8.96 6.96 -9.57
N VAL A 53 9.92 6.66 -8.68
CA VAL A 53 10.87 7.68 -8.20
C VAL A 53 11.56 8.36 -9.38
N ALA A 54 12.05 7.60 -10.36
CA ALA A 54 12.73 8.14 -11.53
C ALA A 54 11.81 9.01 -12.40
N GLU A 55 10.58 8.57 -12.65
CA GLU A 55 9.57 9.32 -13.41
C GLU A 55 9.20 10.65 -12.74
N LEU A 56 9.18 10.68 -11.40
CA LEU A 56 8.82 11.85 -10.61
C LEU A 56 9.99 12.80 -10.32
N GLY A 57 11.08 12.71 -11.11
CA GLY A 57 12.23 13.61 -11.02
C GLY A 57 13.30 13.18 -10.01
N GLY A 58 13.24 11.93 -9.55
CA GLY A 58 14.15 11.37 -8.55
C GLY A 58 13.77 11.72 -7.11
N LEU A 59 14.58 11.26 -6.16
CA LEU A 59 14.45 11.66 -4.76
C LEU A 59 14.73 13.16 -4.62
N TYR A 60 13.98 13.82 -3.74
CA TYR A 60 14.22 15.20 -3.39
C TYR A 60 15.55 15.32 -2.62
N PRO A 61 16.51 16.17 -3.04
CA PRO A 61 17.83 16.25 -2.42
C PRO A 61 17.83 17.03 -1.10
N ASP A 62 16.93 16.67 -0.20
CA ASP A 62 16.84 17.18 1.16
C ASP A 62 16.63 16.00 2.13
N GLN A 63 17.73 15.57 2.74
CA GLN A 63 17.71 14.46 3.67
C GLN A 63 16.90 14.79 4.93
N ALA A 64 16.88 16.05 5.38
CA ALA A 64 16.12 16.43 6.56
C ALA A 64 14.61 16.32 6.29
N ALA A 65 14.16 16.73 5.10
CA ALA A 65 12.78 16.52 4.67
C ALA A 65 12.41 15.02 4.59
N GLN A 66 13.30 14.21 3.99
CA GLN A 66 13.11 12.77 3.90
C GLN A 66 13.01 12.09 5.27
N ASP A 67 13.92 12.42 6.19
CA ASP A 67 13.94 11.89 7.55
C ASP A 67 12.72 12.34 8.35
N TYR A 68 12.27 13.57 8.14
CA TYR A 68 11.09 14.11 8.80
C TYR A 68 9.81 13.40 8.34
N VAL A 69 9.60 13.28 7.03
CA VAL A 69 8.45 12.55 6.47
C VAL A 69 8.45 11.10 6.94
N ASN A 70 9.60 10.43 6.89
CA ASN A 70 9.71 9.06 7.38
C ASN A 70 9.35 8.97 8.87
N ARG A 71 9.89 9.83 9.74
CA ARG A 71 9.57 9.83 11.17
C ARG A 71 8.08 10.02 11.45
N VAL A 72 7.43 10.98 10.77
CA VAL A 72 5.99 11.22 10.95
C VAL A 72 5.18 10.05 10.40
N GLY A 73 5.53 9.55 9.23
CA GLY A 73 4.90 8.39 8.59
C GLY A 73 4.96 7.14 9.46
N GLN A 74 6.12 6.82 10.05
CA GLN A 74 6.25 5.68 10.95
C GLN A 74 5.39 5.82 12.22
N LYS A 75 5.25 7.03 12.78
CA LYS A 75 4.31 7.26 13.90
C LYS A 75 2.86 7.02 13.47
N VAL A 76 2.48 7.46 12.27
CA VAL A 76 1.14 7.25 11.70
C VAL A 76 0.86 5.76 11.51
N VAL A 77 1.79 5.01 10.91
CA VAL A 77 1.68 3.55 10.73
C VAL A 77 1.54 2.86 12.08
N ALA A 78 2.37 3.19 13.06
CA ALA A 78 2.29 2.62 14.40
C ALA A 78 0.93 2.89 15.06
N ALA A 79 0.41 4.12 14.93
CA ALA A 79 -0.93 4.46 15.43
C ALA A 79 -2.03 3.68 14.70
N GLY A 80 -1.90 3.50 13.38
CA GLY A 80 -2.82 2.70 12.57
C GLY A 80 -2.83 1.23 12.98
N ARG A 81 -1.67 0.62 13.23
CA ARG A 81 -1.56 -0.80 13.66
C ARG A 81 -2.35 -1.06 14.95
N THR A 82 -2.42 -0.11 15.88
CA THR A 82 -3.24 -0.24 17.10
C THR A 82 -4.75 -0.36 16.85
N ARG A 83 -5.21 -0.09 15.62
CA ARG A 83 -6.63 -0.18 15.22
C ARG A 83 -6.97 -1.50 14.53
N LEU A 84 -5.97 -2.30 14.19
CA LEU A 84 -6.18 -3.62 13.59
C LEU A 84 -6.90 -4.53 14.58
N LYS A 85 -7.89 -5.28 14.09
CA LYS A 85 -8.57 -6.30 14.90
C LYS A 85 -7.79 -7.59 14.97
N ASP A 86 -7.02 -7.84 13.92
CA ASP A 86 -6.20 -9.04 13.76
C ASP A 86 -4.80 -8.63 13.28
N GLU A 87 -4.03 -8.06 14.19
CA GLU A 87 -2.65 -7.61 13.90
C GLU A 87 -1.75 -8.77 13.46
N ALA A 88 -2.00 -9.99 13.95
CA ALA A 88 -1.21 -11.17 13.61
C ALA A 88 -1.35 -11.60 12.14
N ASN A 89 -2.50 -11.29 11.53
CA ASN A 89 -2.77 -11.58 10.12
C ASN A 89 -2.56 -10.35 9.22
N PHE A 90 -2.19 -9.19 9.77
CA PHE A 90 -1.76 -8.06 8.95
C PHE A 90 -0.35 -8.34 8.40
N PRO A 91 -0.12 -8.20 7.09
CA PRO A 91 1.20 -8.37 6.53
C PRO A 91 2.20 -7.41 7.18
N ASP A 92 3.41 -7.87 7.48
CA ASP A 92 4.44 -6.99 8.03
C ASP A 92 5.05 -6.12 6.93
N TRP A 93 4.25 -5.15 6.47
CA TRP A 93 4.68 -4.13 5.52
C TRP A 93 5.77 -3.25 6.14
N ASP A 94 6.96 -3.38 5.57
CA ASP A 94 8.03 -2.40 5.74
C ASP A 94 7.64 -1.12 5.00
N PHE A 95 6.87 -0.25 5.67
CA PHE A 95 6.43 1.01 5.10
C PHE A 95 7.63 1.90 4.76
N LYS A 96 7.75 2.26 3.48
CA LYS A 96 8.81 3.10 2.94
C LYS A 96 8.21 4.40 2.45
N PHE A 97 8.72 5.52 2.95
CA PHE A 97 8.29 6.85 2.54
C PHE A 97 9.32 7.47 1.62
N TYR A 98 8.88 8.02 0.48
CA TYR A 98 9.74 8.63 -0.53
C TYR A 98 9.35 10.09 -0.73
N VAL A 99 10.29 11.01 -0.54
CA VAL A 99 10.10 12.40 -0.94
C VAL A 99 10.64 12.57 -2.36
N VAL A 100 9.77 12.86 -3.32
CA VAL A 100 10.12 12.93 -4.75
C VAL A 100 10.16 14.35 -5.28
N ASN A 101 11.10 14.62 -6.19
CA ASN A 101 11.50 15.95 -6.63
C ASN A 101 10.62 16.55 -7.74
N THR A 102 9.30 16.48 -7.59
CA THR A 102 8.34 17.08 -8.51
C THR A 102 7.57 18.24 -7.86
N SER A 103 7.22 19.25 -8.65
CA SER A 103 6.36 20.37 -8.23
C SER A 103 4.87 20.03 -8.22
N MET A 104 4.48 18.85 -8.72
CA MET A 104 3.10 18.37 -8.59
C MET A 104 2.68 18.38 -7.12
N ILE A 105 1.43 18.74 -6.84
CA ILE A 105 0.90 18.77 -5.48
C ILE A 105 0.15 17.45 -5.29
N ASN A 106 0.85 16.43 -4.76
CA ASN A 106 0.26 15.11 -4.60
C ASN A 106 0.95 14.28 -3.51
N ALA A 107 0.24 13.29 -2.98
CA ALA A 107 0.81 12.15 -2.27
C ALA A 107 0.00 10.91 -2.70
N PHE A 108 0.63 9.74 -2.67
CA PHE A 108 -0.04 8.48 -3.03
C PHE A 108 0.70 7.29 -2.44
N ALA A 109 0.02 6.16 -2.35
CA ALA A 109 0.62 4.88 -1.96
C ALA A 109 0.60 3.87 -3.12
N LEU A 110 1.57 2.97 -3.12
CA LEU A 110 1.57 1.75 -3.90
C LEU A 110 1.35 0.54 -2.97
N PRO A 111 0.95 -0.62 -3.54
CA PRO A 111 0.91 -1.88 -2.80
C PRO A 111 2.21 -2.17 -2.04
N GLY A 112 2.14 -2.91 -0.93
CA GLY A 112 3.32 -3.30 -0.15
C GLY A 112 3.93 -2.21 0.74
N GLY A 113 3.26 -1.06 0.92
CA GLY A 113 3.68 -0.04 1.90
C GLY A 113 4.60 1.05 1.36
N HIS A 114 4.64 1.29 0.05
CA HIS A 114 5.44 2.38 -0.53
C HIS A 114 4.60 3.66 -0.64
N VAL A 115 4.97 4.70 0.11
CA VAL A 115 4.24 5.97 0.15
C VAL A 115 5.10 7.08 -0.45
N PHE A 116 4.54 7.82 -1.39
CA PHE A 116 5.21 8.88 -2.13
C PHE A 116 4.64 10.24 -1.73
N VAL A 117 5.53 11.17 -1.44
CA VAL A 117 5.19 12.55 -1.07
C VAL A 117 5.95 13.47 -2.00
N THR A 118 5.23 14.30 -2.76
CA THR A 118 5.91 15.23 -3.66
C THR A 118 6.47 16.44 -2.91
N ARG A 119 7.60 16.98 -3.37
CA ARG A 119 8.08 18.29 -2.92
C ARG A 119 7.00 19.37 -3.04
N GLY A 120 6.16 19.30 -4.08
CA GLY A 120 5.05 20.23 -4.29
C GLY A 120 4.00 20.23 -3.18
N ILE A 121 3.60 19.06 -2.65
CA ILE A 121 2.66 19.02 -1.50
C ILE A 121 3.35 19.47 -0.22
N LEU A 122 4.62 19.10 0.01
CA LEU A 122 5.36 19.51 1.22
C LEU A 122 5.45 21.03 1.35
N ASN A 123 5.62 21.74 0.23
CA ASN A 123 5.61 23.20 0.21
C ASN A 123 4.26 23.84 0.56
N ARG A 124 3.18 23.06 0.69
CA ARG A 124 1.83 23.51 1.07
C ARG A 124 1.46 23.15 2.51
N ILE A 125 2.15 22.17 3.10
CA ILE A 125 1.93 21.74 4.48
C ILE A 125 2.44 22.82 5.44
N LYS A 126 1.59 23.20 6.40
CA LYS A 126 1.90 24.26 7.36
C LYS A 126 2.46 23.74 8.67
N ASP A 127 2.08 22.52 9.08
CA ASP A 127 2.50 21.92 10.34
C ASP A 127 2.52 20.38 10.30
N GLU A 128 3.03 19.76 11.37
CA GLU A 128 3.11 18.29 11.50
C GLU A 128 1.73 17.61 11.48
N SER A 129 0.67 18.30 11.92
CA SER A 129 -0.67 17.70 11.99
C SER A 129 -1.28 17.57 10.59
N GLU A 130 -1.10 18.57 9.73
CA GLU A 130 -1.49 18.48 8.31
C GLU A 130 -0.70 17.36 7.60
N LEU A 131 0.61 17.24 7.86
CA LEU A 131 1.42 16.14 7.31
C LEU A 131 0.93 14.78 7.79
N ALA A 132 0.67 14.63 9.09
CA ALA A 132 0.21 13.37 9.67
C ALA A 132 -1.18 12.99 9.14
N GLY A 133 -2.07 13.97 8.92
CA GLY A 133 -3.37 13.75 8.30
C GLY A 133 -3.26 13.28 6.84
N LEU A 134 -2.40 13.92 6.04
CA LEU A 134 -2.09 13.51 4.67
C LEU A 134 -1.53 12.08 4.64
N LEU A 135 -0.49 11.80 5.43
CA LEU A 135 0.12 10.48 5.50
C LEU A 135 -0.85 9.43 6.02
N GLY A 136 -1.74 9.78 6.96
CA GLY A 136 -2.78 8.88 7.46
C GLY A 136 -3.77 8.48 6.37
N HIS A 137 -4.14 9.41 5.49
CA HIS A 137 -4.96 9.11 4.31
C HIS A 137 -4.25 8.09 3.40
N GLU A 138 -2.98 8.34 3.07
CA GLU A 138 -2.23 7.45 2.17
C GLU A 138 -1.95 6.07 2.78
N VAL A 139 -1.61 6.03 4.07
CA VAL A 139 -1.40 4.76 4.79
C VAL A 139 -2.69 3.93 4.83
N THR A 140 -3.87 4.57 4.92
CA THR A 140 -5.16 3.86 4.91
C THR A 140 -5.45 3.17 3.57
N HIS A 141 -4.88 3.63 2.45
CA HIS A 141 -5.00 2.89 1.17
C HIS A 141 -4.22 1.57 1.14
N VAL A 142 -3.30 1.37 2.09
CA VAL A 142 -2.49 0.15 2.21
C VAL A 142 -3.03 -0.80 3.28
N PHE A 143 -3.78 -0.29 4.27
CA PHE A 143 -4.35 -1.07 5.37
C PHE A 143 -5.65 -1.78 4.95
#